data_AF-A0A0Q8JCZ9-F1
#
_entry.id   AF-A0A0Q8JCZ9-F1
#
_cell.length_a   1.000
_cell.length_b   1.000
_cell.length_c   1.000
_cell.angle_alpha   90.00
_cell.angle_beta   90.00
_cell.angle_gamma   90.00
#
_symmetry.space_group_name_H-M   'P 1'
#
loop_
_entity.id
_entity.type
_entity.pdbx_description
1 polymer ?
#
loop_
_entity_poly.entity_id
_entity_poly.type
_entity_poly.pdbx_seq_one_letter_code
_entity_poly.pdbx_strand_id
1 'polypeptide(L)'
;MAIALCSLGLASNAFAQPPAAADARQLQLDGHWRNEPYHWDLADGTVLVQSVTGEDARATVTPRIGQEHYVLEMLWGRFPVKVSAECWRRPEAQFEDCAEIGPREDTRAQKQEKAEDERKDLERKRRLAARTAWMSSTMSSERVVSIISEAMRDQQTWMRTPAARLIADNFACDTGNAGLPKITATAQEKYAQARRIGAYDAQAEPVLIEAAQLGNWRAVTTLFNVAMYGEDWESAQPLVAWLLQRGAPAGYNKLAELHGTIASYEDGHASPADRDLVTTLRWRAAQAGDPGAQRDMSDYFKERDPRLSERLMQCALERFPDLK
;
A
#
# COMPACT_ATOMS: atom_id res chain seq x y z
N MET A 1 -9.54 -40.68 1.69
CA MET A 1 -10.01 -40.01 2.92
C MET A 1 -10.81 -38.80 2.49
N ALA A 2 -12.13 -38.91 2.54
CA ALA A 2 -13.08 -37.92 2.04
C ALA A 2 -13.33 -36.87 3.13
N ILE A 3 -13.09 -35.60 2.83
CA ILE A 3 -13.48 -34.48 3.70
C ILE A 3 -14.83 -33.99 3.20
N ALA A 4 -15.82 -34.11 4.07
CA ALA A 4 -17.21 -33.77 3.84
C ALA A 4 -17.40 -32.26 3.62
N LEU A 5 -18.07 -31.93 2.51
CA LEU A 5 -18.67 -30.61 2.31
C LEU A 5 -19.84 -30.47 3.29
N CYS A 6 -19.69 -29.64 4.32
CA CYS A 6 -20.81 -29.12 5.08
C CYS A 6 -21.51 -28.04 4.24
N SER A 7 -22.54 -28.46 3.51
CA SER A 7 -23.58 -27.61 2.95
C SER A 7 -24.37 -26.95 4.09
N LEU A 8 -23.93 -25.77 4.52
CA LEU A 8 -24.77 -24.84 5.27
C LEU A 8 -25.86 -24.34 4.31
N GLY A 9 -27.05 -24.91 4.44
CA GLY A 9 -28.24 -24.47 3.73
C GLY A 9 -28.47 -23.00 4.00
N LEU A 10 -28.39 -22.20 2.94
CA LEU A 10 -29.01 -20.89 2.90
C LEU A 10 -30.51 -21.12 3.04
N ALA A 11 -31.00 -21.07 4.28
CA ALA A 11 -32.42 -20.85 4.53
C ALA A 11 -32.72 -19.47 3.93
N SER A 12 -33.29 -19.48 2.72
CA SER A 12 -33.97 -18.34 2.14
C SER A 12 -35.07 -17.93 3.13
N ASN A 13 -34.76 -17.00 4.03
CA ASN A 13 -35.76 -16.19 4.69
C ASN A 13 -36.41 -15.37 3.58
N ALA A 14 -37.39 -15.97 2.92
CA ALA A 14 -38.34 -15.26 2.09
C ALA A 14 -38.84 -14.06 2.92
N PHE A 15 -38.74 -12.88 2.33
CA PHE A 15 -39.26 -11.61 2.84
C PHE A 15 -40.78 -11.74 3.05
N ALA A 16 -41.20 -12.39 4.13
CA ALA A 16 -42.59 -12.43 4.54
C ALA A 16 -42.88 -11.09 5.20
N GLN A 17 -43.53 -10.18 4.46
CA GLN A 17 -43.99 -8.91 5.01
C GLN A 17 -44.91 -9.19 6.19
N PRO A 18 -44.61 -8.70 7.41
CA PRO A 18 -45.63 -8.64 8.45
C PRO A 18 -46.81 -7.81 7.92
N PRO A 19 -48.06 -8.16 8.27
CA PRO A 19 -49.22 -7.41 7.81
C PRO A 19 -49.05 -5.94 8.16
N ALA A 20 -49.31 -5.06 7.19
CA ALA A 20 -49.22 -3.62 7.38
C ALA A 20 -50.04 -3.24 8.63
N ALA A 21 -49.41 -2.53 9.57
CA ALA A 21 -50.13 -1.98 10.72
C ALA A 21 -51.31 -1.15 10.21
N ALA A 22 -52.43 -1.13 10.95
CA ALA A 22 -53.67 -0.48 10.51
C ALA A 22 -53.52 1.00 10.11
N ASP A 23 -52.45 1.66 10.59
CA ASP A 23 -52.13 3.07 10.32
C ASP A 23 -50.92 3.27 9.40
N ALA A 24 -50.44 2.22 8.73
CA ALA A 24 -49.35 2.35 7.76
C ALA A 24 -49.77 3.23 6.57
N ARG A 25 -48.81 3.97 6.03
CA ARG A 25 -48.97 4.83 4.85
C ARG A 25 -47.93 4.49 3.81
N GLN A 26 -48.26 4.71 2.55
CA GLN A 26 -47.31 4.60 1.46
C GLN A 26 -46.73 5.97 1.11
N LEU A 27 -45.45 5.97 0.78
CA LEU A 27 -44.74 7.12 0.26
C LEU A 27 -44.30 6.80 -1.16
N GLN A 28 -44.71 7.64 -2.12
CA GLN A 28 -44.28 7.53 -3.49
C GLN A 28 -42.81 7.96 -3.60
N LEU A 29 -42.00 7.08 -4.19
CA LEU A 29 -40.61 7.38 -4.50
C LEU A 29 -40.41 7.57 -6.00
N ASP A 30 -39.19 7.90 -6.40
CA ASP A 30 -38.85 7.99 -7.83
C ASP A 30 -38.99 6.61 -8.50
N GLY A 31 -39.58 6.59 -9.70
CA GLY A 31 -39.87 5.38 -10.46
C GLY A 31 -38.64 4.55 -10.87
N HIS A 32 -37.43 5.07 -10.74
CA HIS A 32 -36.22 4.26 -10.90
C HIS A 32 -35.91 3.35 -9.70
N TRP A 33 -36.57 3.52 -8.55
CA TRP A 33 -36.40 2.66 -7.37
C TRP A 33 -37.45 1.56 -7.27
N ARG A 34 -37.86 0.96 -8.40
CA ARG A 34 -38.77 -0.19 -8.42
C ARG A 34 -38.01 -1.47 -8.10
N ASN A 35 -38.63 -2.35 -7.30
CA ASN A 35 -38.04 -3.61 -6.87
C ASN A 35 -36.71 -3.44 -6.10
N GLU A 36 -36.54 -2.31 -5.42
CA GLU A 36 -35.35 -1.98 -4.64
C GLU A 36 -35.59 -2.28 -3.15
N PRO A 37 -34.63 -2.92 -2.46
CA PRO A 37 -34.75 -3.13 -1.03
C PRO A 37 -34.60 -1.80 -0.28
N TYR A 38 -35.43 -1.63 0.75
CA TYR A 38 -35.40 -0.50 1.65
C TYR A 38 -35.64 -0.93 3.10
N HIS A 39 -35.21 -0.10 4.03
CA HIS A 39 -35.69 -0.14 5.40
C HIS A 39 -35.96 1.26 5.94
N TRP A 40 -36.87 1.32 6.91
CA TRP A 40 -37.13 2.54 7.67
C TRP A 40 -36.46 2.46 9.02
N ASP A 41 -35.75 3.51 9.41
CA ASP A 41 -35.18 3.67 10.74
C ASP A 41 -35.78 4.88 11.46
N LEU A 42 -35.74 4.84 12.78
CA LEU A 42 -35.83 6.04 13.62
C LEU A 42 -34.47 6.73 13.72
N ALA A 43 -34.46 7.96 14.23
CA ALA A 43 -33.23 8.75 14.43
C ALA A 43 -32.20 8.04 15.34
N ASP A 44 -32.65 7.20 16.27
CA ASP A 44 -31.80 6.40 17.16
C ASP A 44 -31.24 5.13 16.50
N GLY A 45 -31.58 4.86 15.23
CA GLY A 45 -31.14 3.69 14.47
C GLY A 45 -32.02 2.45 14.64
N THR A 46 -33.14 2.55 15.36
CA THR A 46 -34.13 1.47 15.47
C THR A 46 -34.77 1.20 14.12
N VAL A 47 -34.59 -0.02 13.59
CA VAL A 47 -35.23 -0.46 12.34
C VAL A 47 -36.72 -0.70 12.60
N LEU A 48 -37.58 -0.04 11.82
CA LEU A 48 -39.02 -0.13 11.89
C LEU A 48 -39.59 -1.20 10.96
N VAL A 49 -39.15 -1.19 9.71
CA VAL A 49 -39.56 -2.16 8.68
C VAL A 49 -38.44 -2.32 7.66
N GLN A 50 -38.33 -3.50 7.09
CA GLN A 50 -37.44 -3.82 5.97
C GLN A 50 -38.25 -4.54 4.91
N SER A 51 -38.19 -4.08 3.66
CA SER A 51 -39.02 -4.59 2.56
C SER A 51 -38.35 -4.27 1.22
N VAL A 52 -39.03 -4.64 0.14
CA VAL A 52 -38.70 -4.25 -1.23
C VAL A 52 -39.84 -3.35 -1.75
N THR A 53 -39.51 -2.32 -2.52
CA THR A 53 -40.51 -1.47 -3.19
C THR A 53 -41.25 -2.26 -4.28
N GLY A 54 -42.52 -1.94 -4.51
CA GLY A 54 -43.32 -2.57 -5.56
C GLY A 54 -43.02 -2.05 -6.97
N GLU A 55 -43.82 -2.49 -7.95
CA GLU A 55 -43.77 -2.00 -9.34
C GLU A 55 -44.13 -0.52 -9.49
N ASP A 56 -44.70 0.08 -8.46
CA ASP A 56 -45.05 1.49 -8.35
C ASP A 56 -43.99 2.31 -7.59
N ALA A 57 -42.86 1.70 -7.19
CA ALA A 57 -41.81 2.34 -6.39
C ALA A 57 -42.29 2.93 -5.05
N ARG A 58 -43.27 2.28 -4.40
CA ARG A 58 -43.78 2.74 -3.11
C ARG A 58 -43.09 2.09 -1.92
N ALA A 59 -42.78 2.90 -0.90
CA ALA A 59 -42.29 2.44 0.39
C ALA A 59 -43.37 2.62 1.47
N THR A 60 -43.54 1.60 2.32
CA THR A 60 -44.52 1.60 3.41
C THR A 60 -43.86 2.08 4.70
N VAL A 61 -44.42 3.11 5.32
CA VAL A 61 -43.97 3.68 6.60
C VAL A 61 -45.06 3.52 7.66
N THR A 62 -44.67 3.21 8.89
CA THR A 62 -45.60 3.01 10.02
C THR A 62 -45.38 4.09 11.08
N PRO A 63 -46.45 4.72 11.62
CA PRO A 63 -46.30 5.76 12.62
C PRO A 63 -45.72 5.21 13.93
N ARG A 64 -44.89 6.03 14.59
CA ARG A 64 -44.42 5.81 15.95
C ARG A 64 -44.80 6.99 16.84
N ILE A 65 -45.39 6.70 18.00
CA ILE A 65 -45.87 7.72 18.94
C ILE A 65 -44.71 8.63 19.34
N GLY A 66 -44.93 9.95 19.20
CA GLY A 66 -43.93 10.97 19.54
C GLY A 66 -42.77 11.09 18.55
N GLN A 67 -42.80 10.37 17.42
CA GLN A 67 -41.75 10.43 16.39
C GLN A 67 -42.27 11.07 15.11
N GLU A 68 -41.60 12.14 14.69
CA GLU A 68 -41.86 12.82 13.42
C GLU A 68 -40.72 12.69 12.42
N HIS A 69 -39.57 12.18 12.86
CA HIS A 69 -38.37 12.04 12.03
C HIS A 69 -38.06 10.57 11.79
N TYR A 70 -38.11 10.21 10.53
CA TYR A 70 -37.87 8.88 10.00
C TYR A 70 -36.69 8.94 9.04
N VAL A 71 -36.16 7.78 8.71
CA VAL A 71 -35.07 7.62 7.78
C VAL A 71 -35.44 6.49 6.86
N LEU A 72 -35.53 6.77 5.57
CA LEU A 72 -35.62 5.74 4.54
C LEU A 72 -34.21 5.45 4.04
N GLU A 73 -33.71 4.24 4.21
CA GLU A 73 -32.43 3.82 3.66
C GLU A 73 -32.65 2.74 2.61
N MET A 74 -32.02 2.95 1.46
CA MET A 74 -32.00 2.08 0.29
C MET A 74 -30.54 1.79 -0.07
N LEU A 75 -30.29 0.87 -1.00
CA LEU A 75 -28.92 0.52 -1.45
C LEU A 75 -28.09 1.75 -1.86
N TRP A 76 -28.75 2.74 -2.44
CA TRP A 76 -28.11 3.87 -3.10
C TRP A 76 -28.00 5.11 -2.20
N GLY A 77 -28.69 5.14 -1.06
CA GLY A 77 -28.71 6.32 -0.20
C GLY A 77 -29.65 6.24 0.97
N ARG A 78 -29.44 7.16 1.90
CA ARG A 78 -30.26 7.38 3.08
C ARG A 78 -30.99 8.71 2.93
N PHE A 79 -32.28 8.74 3.20
CA PHE A 79 -33.15 9.89 3.01
C PHE A 79 -33.82 10.22 4.35
N PRO A 80 -33.52 11.37 4.97
CA PRO A 80 -34.26 11.81 6.13
C PRO A 80 -35.68 12.18 5.68
N VAL A 81 -36.70 11.67 6.39
CA VAL A 81 -38.10 11.93 6.07
C VAL A 81 -38.81 12.47 7.30
N LYS A 82 -39.47 13.61 7.15
CA LYS A 82 -40.26 14.22 8.22
C LYS A 82 -41.74 13.99 7.94
N VAL A 83 -42.43 13.41 8.90
CA VAL A 83 -43.88 13.17 8.86
C VAL A 83 -44.49 13.65 10.17
N SER A 84 -45.09 14.83 10.13
CA SER A 84 -45.70 15.44 11.33
C SER A 84 -46.92 14.65 11.81
N ALA A 85 -47.28 14.80 13.09
CA ALA A 85 -48.51 14.23 13.65
C ALA A 85 -49.80 14.67 12.92
N GLU A 86 -49.77 15.80 12.21
CA GLU A 86 -50.88 16.24 11.37
C GLU A 86 -50.97 15.42 10.08
N CYS A 87 -49.84 15.12 9.43
CA CYS A 87 -49.82 14.35 8.18
C CYS A 87 -50.47 12.97 8.33
N TRP A 88 -50.24 12.29 9.45
CA TRP A 88 -50.84 10.98 9.73
C TRP A 88 -52.38 11.00 9.82
N ARG A 89 -52.96 12.14 10.20
CA ARG A 89 -54.42 12.35 10.30
C ARG A 89 -55.08 12.70 8.97
N ARG A 90 -54.29 12.99 7.93
CA ARG A 90 -54.81 13.33 6.60
C ARG A 90 -55.30 12.06 5.87
N PRO A 91 -56.25 12.21 4.93
CA PRO A 91 -56.59 11.14 3.99
C PRO A 91 -55.34 10.66 3.25
N GLU A 92 -55.30 9.39 2.86
CA GLU A 92 -54.14 8.76 2.21
C GLU A 92 -53.67 9.54 0.97
N ALA A 93 -54.60 10.03 0.15
CA ALA A 93 -54.29 10.82 -1.05
C ALA A 93 -53.59 12.17 -0.77
N GLN A 94 -53.61 12.66 0.48
CA GLN A 94 -52.98 13.92 0.91
C GLN A 94 -51.79 13.69 1.85
N PHE A 95 -51.47 12.44 2.15
CA PHE A 95 -50.35 12.09 3.03
C PHE A 95 -49.01 12.40 2.36
N GLU A 96 -48.86 11.98 1.10
CA GLU A 96 -47.62 12.15 0.32
C GLU A 96 -47.22 13.62 0.19
N ASP A 97 -48.18 14.51 -0.10
CA ASP A 97 -47.95 15.96 -0.18
C ASP A 97 -47.57 16.62 1.15
N CYS A 98 -47.82 15.93 2.27
CA CYS A 98 -47.53 16.43 3.61
C CYS A 98 -46.18 15.92 4.15
N ALA A 99 -45.74 14.73 3.70
CA ALA A 99 -44.46 14.16 4.10
C ALA A 99 -43.30 14.84 3.35
N GLU A 100 -42.26 15.21 4.08
CA GLU A 100 -41.09 15.89 3.50
C GLU A 100 -39.93 14.90 3.39
N ILE A 101 -39.52 14.57 2.16
CA ILE A 101 -38.28 13.79 1.90
C ILE A 101 -37.13 14.79 1.74
N GLY A 102 -36.16 14.71 2.64
CA GLY A 102 -34.95 15.51 2.59
C GLY A 102 -33.92 15.01 1.56
N PRO A 103 -32.77 15.70 1.45
CA PRO A 103 -31.73 15.34 0.49
C PRO A 103 -31.14 13.96 0.77
N ARG A 104 -30.60 13.32 -0.28
CA ARG A 104 -29.84 12.07 -0.15
C ARG A 104 -28.60 12.29 0.74
N GLU A 105 -28.42 11.39 1.68
CA GLU A 105 -27.18 11.14 2.43
C GLU A 105 -26.56 9.79 2.05
N ASP A 106 -25.30 9.59 2.45
CA ASP A 106 -24.65 8.28 2.38
C ASP A 106 -25.35 7.26 3.29
N THR A 107 -25.46 6.02 2.81
CA THR A 107 -25.95 4.88 3.61
C THR A 107 -25.02 4.62 4.80
N ARG A 108 -25.49 3.84 5.79
CA ARG A 108 -24.63 3.44 6.91
C ARG A 108 -23.41 2.65 6.43
N ALA A 109 -23.60 1.77 5.44
CA ALA A 109 -22.52 1.01 4.83
C ALA A 109 -21.51 1.91 4.12
N GLN A 110 -21.98 2.89 3.33
CA GLN A 110 -21.10 3.87 2.66
C GLN A 110 -20.31 4.72 3.66
N LYS A 111 -20.95 5.20 4.73
CA LYS A 111 -20.27 5.96 5.79
C LYS A 111 -19.20 5.10 6.48
N GLN A 112 -19.47 3.81 6.72
CA GLN A 112 -18.51 2.88 7.30
C GLN A 112 -17.33 2.61 6.37
N GLU A 113 -17.59 2.27 5.10
CA GLU A 113 -16.56 2.04 4.08
C GLU A 113 -15.65 3.26 3.94
N LYS A 114 -16.22 4.46 3.82
CA LYS A 114 -15.47 5.72 3.78
C LYS A 114 -14.60 5.92 5.02
N ALA A 115 -15.14 5.66 6.21
CA ALA A 115 -14.36 5.78 7.45
C ALA A 115 -13.23 4.75 7.54
N GLU A 116 -13.44 3.53 7.03
CA GLU A 116 -12.40 2.51 6.94
C GLU A 116 -11.31 2.87 5.94
N ASP A 117 -11.67 3.44 4.80
CA ASP A 117 -10.74 3.89 3.79
C ASP A 117 -9.93 5.11 4.26
N GLU A 118 -10.58 6.06 4.94
CA GLU A 118 -9.90 7.17 5.61
C GLU A 118 -8.91 6.66 6.67
N ARG A 119 -9.28 5.63 7.44
CA ARG A 119 -8.38 4.98 8.41
C ARG A 119 -7.19 4.32 7.70
N LYS A 120 -7.42 3.56 6.64
CA LYS A 120 -6.35 2.91 5.85
C LYS A 120 -5.41 3.92 5.22
N ASP A 121 -5.93 5.01 4.66
CA ASP A 121 -5.12 6.08 4.08
C ASP A 121 -4.27 6.79 5.14
N LEU A 122 -4.85 7.08 6.32
CA LEU A 122 -4.12 7.67 7.43
C LEU A 122 -3.01 6.74 7.94
N GLU A 123 -3.28 5.45 8.07
CA GLU A 123 -2.27 4.44 8.43
C GLU A 123 -1.17 4.34 7.37
N ARG A 124 -1.52 4.35 6.09
CA ARG A 124 -0.56 4.40 4.98
C ARG A 124 0.32 5.64 5.09
N LYS A 125 -0.26 6.84 5.22
CA LYS A 125 0.48 8.11 5.35
C LYS A 125 1.44 8.09 6.54
N ARG A 126 0.99 7.60 7.71
CA ARG A 126 1.84 7.45 8.90
C ARG A 126 3.01 6.51 8.66
N ARG A 127 2.77 5.38 7.99
CA ARG A 127 3.82 4.40 7.65
C ARG A 127 4.87 5.00 6.72
N LEU A 128 4.44 5.66 5.63
CA LEU A 128 5.34 6.33 4.69
C LEU A 128 6.19 7.39 5.40
N ALA A 129 5.58 8.22 6.25
CA ALA A 129 6.31 9.22 7.03
C ALA A 129 7.33 8.61 7.99
N ALA A 130 6.99 7.49 8.66
CA ALA A 130 7.87 6.83 9.63
C ALA A 130 9.11 6.21 8.98
N ARG A 131 9.02 5.76 7.71
CA ARG A 131 10.07 5.05 6.99
C ARG A 131 11.43 5.75 7.01
N THR A 132 11.42 7.07 6.89
CA THR A 132 12.63 7.90 6.79
C THR A 132 12.70 8.97 7.88
N ALA A 133 11.67 9.11 8.74
CA ALA A 133 11.65 10.09 9.83
C ALA A 133 12.88 10.02 10.73
N TRP A 134 13.41 8.82 10.98
CA TRP A 134 14.59 8.61 11.81
C TRP A 134 15.90 9.16 11.21
N MET A 135 15.92 9.47 9.91
CA MET A 135 17.06 10.10 9.23
C MET A 135 17.03 11.63 9.34
N SER A 136 15.87 12.22 9.63
CA SER A 136 15.61 13.67 9.52
C SER A 136 16.56 14.54 10.32
N SER A 137 17.06 14.06 11.46
CA SER A 137 18.03 14.79 12.29
C SER A 137 19.43 14.89 11.67
N THR A 138 19.72 14.09 10.64
CA THR A 138 21.05 14.01 10.00
C THR A 138 21.02 14.22 8.49
N MET A 139 19.83 14.18 7.86
CA MET A 139 19.66 14.25 6.42
C MET A 139 18.51 15.19 6.08
N SER A 140 18.83 16.47 5.84
CA SER A 140 17.90 17.41 5.21
C SER A 140 17.75 17.07 3.72
N SER A 141 16.69 17.58 3.08
CA SER A 141 16.47 17.39 1.64
C SER A 141 17.64 17.90 0.80
N GLU A 142 18.22 19.06 1.15
CA GLU A 142 19.39 19.61 0.46
C GLU A 142 20.60 18.69 0.62
N ARG A 143 20.77 18.08 1.81
CA ARG A 143 21.88 17.14 2.05
C ARG A 143 21.70 15.85 1.27
N VAL A 144 20.47 15.34 1.15
CA VAL A 144 20.15 14.18 0.30
C VAL A 144 20.55 14.44 -1.15
N VAL A 145 20.12 15.58 -1.70
CA VAL A 145 20.45 15.99 -3.08
C VAL A 145 21.96 16.15 -3.27
N SER A 146 22.66 16.77 -2.32
CA SER A 146 24.13 16.93 -2.35
C SER A 146 24.84 15.58 -2.37
N ILE A 147 24.48 14.63 -1.49
CA ILE A 147 25.11 13.30 -1.43
C ILE A 147 24.91 12.53 -2.74
N ILE A 148 23.70 12.52 -3.29
CA ILE A 148 23.42 11.83 -4.55
C ILE A 148 24.20 12.48 -5.70
N SER A 149 24.21 13.82 -5.77
CA SER A 149 24.93 14.55 -6.81
C SER A 149 26.45 14.36 -6.73
N GLU A 150 27.01 14.30 -5.52
CA GLU A 150 28.41 13.94 -5.26
C GLU A 150 28.69 12.51 -5.75
N ALA A 151 27.87 11.53 -5.36
CA ALA A 151 28.04 10.15 -5.79
C ALA A 151 27.98 9.97 -7.30
N MET A 152 27.11 10.71 -8.00
CA MET A 152 27.01 10.68 -9.46
C MET A 152 28.24 11.28 -10.14
N ARG A 153 28.79 12.39 -9.63
CA ARG A 153 30.05 12.97 -10.13
C ARG A 153 31.25 12.04 -9.89
N ASP A 154 31.30 11.44 -8.70
CA ASP A 154 32.31 10.45 -8.37
C ASP A 154 32.20 9.21 -9.26
N GLN A 155 30.98 8.80 -9.60
CA GLN A 155 30.75 7.71 -10.55
C GLN A 155 31.30 8.04 -11.95
N GLN A 156 31.04 9.24 -12.47
CA GLN A 156 31.58 9.66 -13.77
C GLN A 156 33.12 9.67 -13.79
N THR A 157 33.73 10.08 -12.68
CA THR A 157 35.20 10.01 -12.53
C THR A 157 35.68 8.56 -12.49
N TRP A 158 35.00 7.72 -11.70
CA TRP A 158 35.35 6.31 -11.55
C TRP A 158 35.23 5.52 -12.87
N MET A 159 34.23 5.84 -13.71
CA MET A 159 34.03 5.23 -15.02
C MET A 159 35.23 5.39 -15.98
N ARG A 160 36.13 6.34 -15.72
CA ARG A 160 37.36 6.57 -16.51
C ARG A 160 38.54 5.74 -16.02
N THR A 161 38.39 5.01 -14.92
CA THR A 161 39.45 4.18 -14.33
C THR A 161 39.45 2.77 -14.93
N PRO A 162 40.58 2.03 -14.88
CA PRO A 162 40.62 0.64 -15.31
C PRO A 162 39.59 -0.25 -14.61
N ALA A 163 39.29 0.00 -13.33
CA ALA A 163 38.36 -0.78 -12.51
C ALA A 163 36.91 -0.76 -13.05
N ALA A 164 36.53 0.29 -13.81
CA ALA A 164 35.21 0.38 -14.41
C ALA A 164 34.99 -0.56 -15.60
N ARG A 165 36.06 -1.14 -16.16
CA ARG A 165 35.92 -2.10 -17.26
C ARG A 165 35.21 -3.35 -16.76
N LEU A 166 34.21 -3.79 -17.51
CA LEU A 166 33.36 -4.95 -17.24
C LEU A 166 34.08 -6.26 -17.64
N ILE A 167 35.18 -6.57 -16.94
CA ILE A 167 36.03 -7.74 -17.20
C ILE A 167 36.35 -8.49 -15.91
N ALA A 168 36.65 -9.78 -16.03
CA ALA A 168 36.89 -10.67 -14.90
C ALA A 168 38.06 -10.26 -14.00
N ASP A 169 39.10 -9.64 -14.56
CA ASP A 169 40.30 -9.20 -13.84
C ASP A 169 40.02 -8.08 -12.83
N ASN A 170 38.95 -7.31 -13.04
CA ASN A 170 38.54 -6.24 -12.14
C ASN A 170 37.63 -6.71 -11.00
N PHE A 171 37.34 -8.02 -10.92
CA PHE A 171 36.54 -8.58 -9.84
C PHE A 171 37.38 -9.51 -8.97
N ALA A 172 37.48 -9.16 -7.69
CA ALA A 172 38.02 -10.00 -6.64
C ALA A 172 36.96 -10.18 -5.56
N CYS A 173 36.65 -11.43 -5.23
CA CYS A 173 35.76 -11.73 -4.12
C CYS A 173 36.55 -11.61 -2.81
N ASP A 174 36.23 -10.60 -1.99
CA ASP A 174 36.63 -10.56 -0.60
C ASP A 174 35.51 -11.14 0.27
N THR A 175 35.71 -12.33 0.84
CA THR A 175 34.75 -12.97 1.74
C THR A 175 34.93 -12.53 3.20
N GLY A 176 36.02 -11.83 3.52
CA GLY A 176 36.35 -11.38 4.88
C GLY A 176 35.50 -10.20 5.37
N ASN A 177 34.64 -9.65 4.50
CA ASN A 177 33.88 -8.43 4.78
C ASN A 177 34.76 -7.22 5.17
N ALA A 178 36.05 -7.25 4.82
CA ALA A 178 36.97 -6.17 5.17
C ALA A 178 36.54 -4.88 4.45
N GLY A 179 36.47 -3.78 5.19
CA GLY A 179 36.04 -2.49 4.66
C GLY A 179 34.53 -2.25 4.57
N LEU A 180 33.67 -3.22 4.91
CA LEU A 180 32.24 -2.96 5.01
C LEU A 180 31.86 -2.22 6.30
N PRO A 181 30.78 -1.40 6.27
CA PRO A 181 30.15 -0.94 7.49
C PRO A 181 29.75 -2.13 8.38
N LYS A 182 30.25 -2.13 9.62
CA LYS A 182 30.00 -3.19 10.60
C LYS A 182 28.52 -3.22 10.97
N ILE A 183 27.92 -4.40 10.94
CA ILE A 183 26.58 -4.66 11.45
C ILE A 183 26.71 -5.28 12.84
N THR A 184 26.07 -4.70 13.85
CA THR A 184 26.07 -5.25 15.21
C THR A 184 25.18 -6.49 15.30
N ALA A 185 25.43 -7.36 16.29
CA ALA A 185 24.61 -8.56 16.50
C ALA A 185 23.13 -8.21 16.71
N THR A 186 22.83 -7.16 17.49
CA THR A 186 21.47 -6.67 17.72
C THR A 186 20.80 -6.18 16.44
N ALA A 187 21.51 -5.41 15.61
CA ALA A 187 20.98 -4.93 14.34
C ALA A 187 20.73 -6.08 13.34
N GLN A 188 21.58 -7.12 13.38
CA GLN A 188 21.42 -8.33 12.59
C GLN A 188 20.22 -9.17 13.05
N GLU A 189 20.00 -9.30 14.35
CA GLU A 189 18.86 -10.04 14.91
C GLU A 189 17.53 -9.41 14.53
N LYS A 190 17.43 -8.07 14.63
CA LYS A 190 16.25 -7.31 14.20
C LYS A 190 15.98 -7.49 12.71
N TYR A 191 17.02 -7.41 11.88
CA TYR A 191 16.86 -7.65 10.45
C TYR A 191 16.39 -9.08 10.16
N ALA A 192 16.94 -10.09 10.84
CA ALA A 192 16.50 -11.48 10.72
C ALA A 192 15.03 -11.67 11.18
N GLN A 193 14.60 -10.96 12.22
CA GLN A 193 13.20 -10.94 12.66
C GLN A 193 12.29 -10.39 11.56
N ALA A 194 12.62 -9.23 10.98
CA ALA A 194 11.83 -8.64 9.90
C ALA A 194 11.73 -9.58 8.69
N ARG A 195 12.82 -10.26 8.34
CA ARG A 195 12.83 -11.26 7.25
C ARG A 195 11.91 -12.45 7.52
N ARG A 196 11.77 -12.89 8.78
CA ARG A 196 10.84 -13.98 9.15
C ARG A 196 9.38 -13.57 9.03
N ILE A 197 9.06 -12.29 9.29
CA ILE A 197 7.71 -11.75 9.10
C ILE A 197 7.41 -11.64 7.59
N GLY A 198 8.38 -11.16 6.81
CA GLY A 198 8.29 -10.98 5.37
C GLY A 198 8.51 -9.52 4.99
N ALA A 199 9.49 -9.26 4.11
CA ALA A 199 9.97 -7.89 3.86
C ALA A 199 8.90 -6.88 3.40
N TYR A 200 7.85 -7.35 2.72
CA TYR A 200 6.76 -6.52 2.20
C TYR A 200 5.51 -6.51 3.10
N ASP A 201 5.54 -7.24 4.21
CA ASP A 201 4.46 -7.23 5.19
C ASP A 201 4.51 -5.92 5.99
N ALA A 202 3.34 -5.30 6.21
CA ALA A 202 3.23 -4.04 6.95
C ALA A 202 3.77 -4.14 8.39
N GLN A 203 3.75 -5.32 9.00
CA GLN A 203 4.30 -5.59 10.33
C GLN A 203 5.83 -5.71 10.34
N ALA A 204 6.45 -6.02 9.21
CA ALA A 204 7.92 -6.13 9.11
C ALA A 204 8.60 -4.75 9.04
N GLU A 205 7.93 -3.75 8.46
CA GLU A 205 8.51 -2.44 8.21
C GLU A 205 8.99 -1.73 9.49
N PRO A 206 8.24 -1.68 10.61
CA PRO A 206 8.76 -1.14 11.88
C PRO A 206 10.02 -1.85 12.37
N VAL A 207 10.10 -3.18 12.20
CA VAL A 207 11.26 -3.98 12.61
C VAL A 207 12.47 -3.72 11.69
N LEU A 208 12.23 -3.48 10.40
CA LEU A 208 13.28 -3.02 9.46
C LEU A 208 13.79 -1.64 9.85
N ILE A 209 12.91 -0.71 10.25
CA ILE A 209 13.29 0.62 10.73
C ILE A 209 14.18 0.51 11.98
N GLU A 210 13.81 -0.32 12.96
CA GLU A 210 14.65 -0.57 14.14
C GLU A 210 16.04 -1.11 13.76
N ALA A 211 16.10 -2.10 12.85
CA ALA A 211 17.36 -2.65 12.38
C ALA A 211 18.23 -1.58 11.66
N ALA A 212 17.60 -0.74 10.85
CA ALA A 212 18.25 0.35 10.12
C ALA A 212 18.80 1.43 11.07
N GLN A 213 18.02 1.82 12.09
CA GLN A 213 18.45 2.75 13.14
C GLN A 213 19.67 2.22 13.92
N LEU A 214 19.74 0.91 14.11
CA LEU A 214 20.90 0.22 14.71
C LEU A 214 22.09 0.08 13.76
N GLY A 215 22.01 0.64 12.54
CA GLY A 215 23.08 0.66 11.55
C GLY A 215 23.11 -0.52 10.59
N ASN A 216 22.05 -1.35 10.54
CA ASN A 216 21.99 -2.43 9.56
C ASN A 216 21.72 -1.88 8.15
N TRP A 217 22.78 -1.72 7.36
CA TRP A 217 22.66 -1.20 6.00
C TRP A 217 21.84 -2.13 5.08
N ARG A 218 21.78 -3.44 5.35
CA ARG A 218 20.91 -4.36 4.60
C ARG A 218 19.43 -4.13 4.89
N ALA A 219 19.09 -3.75 6.12
CA ALA A 219 17.72 -3.33 6.46
C ALA A 219 17.33 -2.05 5.70
N VAL A 220 18.24 -1.09 5.56
CA VAL A 220 18.03 0.11 4.73
C VAL A 220 17.83 -0.27 3.25
N THR A 221 18.62 -1.21 2.74
CA THR A 221 18.43 -1.76 1.39
C THR A 221 17.05 -2.41 1.21
N THR A 222 16.55 -3.13 2.22
CA THR A 222 15.20 -3.72 2.18
C THR A 222 14.10 -2.64 2.27
N LEU A 223 14.25 -1.63 3.12
CA LEU A 223 13.33 -0.48 3.17
C LEU A 223 13.28 0.26 1.83
N PHE A 224 14.39 0.37 1.12
CA PHE A 224 14.43 0.94 -0.23
C PHE A 224 13.57 0.10 -1.19
N ASN A 225 13.72 -1.23 -1.17
CA ASN A 225 12.89 -2.10 -2.02
C ASN A 225 11.40 -1.98 -1.69
N VAL A 226 11.05 -1.85 -0.41
CA VAL A 226 9.66 -1.62 0.03
C VAL A 226 9.14 -0.27 -0.47
N ALA A 227 9.96 0.78 -0.43
CA ALA A 227 9.61 2.09 -0.96
C ALA A 227 9.36 2.03 -2.48
N MET A 228 10.28 1.44 -3.24
CA MET A 228 10.17 1.29 -4.70
C MET A 228 8.94 0.46 -5.10
N TYR A 229 8.67 -0.64 -4.39
CA TYR A 229 7.48 -1.48 -4.64
C TYR A 229 6.16 -0.73 -4.39
N GLY A 230 6.14 0.17 -3.41
CA GLY A 230 4.99 1.01 -3.10
C GLY A 230 4.94 2.34 -3.85
N GLU A 231 5.80 2.55 -4.85
CA GLU A 231 5.97 3.79 -5.61
C GLU A 231 6.18 5.04 -4.73
N ASP A 232 6.82 4.87 -3.57
CA ASP A 232 7.20 5.95 -2.65
C ASP A 232 8.64 6.41 -2.96
N TRP A 233 8.76 7.16 -4.05
CA TRP A 233 10.04 7.71 -4.53
C TRP A 233 10.65 8.70 -3.55
N GLU A 234 9.80 9.41 -2.81
CA GLU A 234 10.17 10.38 -1.77
C GLU A 234 10.96 9.72 -0.65
N SER A 235 10.59 8.51 -0.24
CA SER A 235 11.38 7.74 0.73
C SER A 235 12.60 7.06 0.12
N ALA A 236 12.59 6.72 -1.16
CA ALA A 236 13.68 5.99 -1.81
C ALA A 236 15.00 6.79 -1.82
N GLN A 237 14.94 8.10 -2.13
CA GLN A 237 16.11 8.99 -2.21
C GLN A 237 16.92 9.09 -0.90
N PRO A 238 16.33 9.42 0.26
CA PRO A 238 17.08 9.49 1.51
C PRO A 238 17.67 8.14 1.93
N LEU A 239 17.01 7.01 1.60
CA LEU A 239 17.56 5.67 1.85
C LEU A 239 18.84 5.43 1.04
N VAL A 240 18.86 5.80 -0.25
CA VAL A 240 20.07 5.73 -1.09
C VAL A 240 21.17 6.64 -0.55
N ALA A 241 20.84 7.89 -0.23
CA ALA A 241 21.81 8.84 0.28
C ALA A 241 22.39 8.40 1.64
N TRP A 242 21.60 7.78 2.52
CA TRP A 242 22.07 7.23 3.79
C TRP A 242 23.12 6.13 3.58
N LEU A 243 22.87 5.22 2.62
CA LEU A 243 23.79 4.14 2.26
C LEU A 243 25.10 4.70 1.70
N LEU A 244 25.02 5.65 0.78
CA LEU A 244 26.18 6.30 0.16
C LEU A 244 27.04 7.03 1.20
N GLN A 245 26.42 7.82 2.09
CA GLN A 245 27.12 8.57 3.12
C GLN A 245 27.96 7.67 4.05
N ARG A 246 27.52 6.43 4.25
CA ARG A 246 28.18 5.45 5.12
C ARG A 246 29.14 4.52 4.39
N GLY A 247 29.34 4.72 3.08
CA GLY A 247 30.16 3.84 2.26
C GLY A 247 29.60 2.41 2.19
N ALA A 248 28.29 2.23 2.37
CA ALA A 248 27.67 0.93 2.21
C ALA A 248 27.69 0.54 0.72
N PRO A 249 28.16 -0.67 0.35
CA PRO A 249 28.24 -1.09 -1.06
C PRO A 249 26.91 -0.98 -1.80
N ALA A 250 25.81 -1.28 -1.09
CA ALA A 250 24.45 -1.19 -1.60
C ALA A 250 24.06 0.21 -2.09
N GLY A 251 24.73 1.28 -1.63
CA GLY A 251 24.39 2.66 -2.02
C GLY A 251 24.46 2.87 -3.53
N TYR A 252 25.51 2.39 -4.19
CA TYR A 252 25.63 2.50 -5.65
C TYR A 252 24.63 1.61 -6.39
N ASN A 253 24.31 0.43 -5.84
CA ASN A 253 23.30 -0.45 -6.45
C ASN A 253 21.90 0.17 -6.37
N LYS A 254 21.53 0.75 -5.22
CA LYS A 254 20.23 1.40 -5.05
C LYS A 254 20.12 2.71 -5.80
N LEU A 255 21.24 3.43 -5.97
CA LEU A 255 21.30 4.55 -6.90
C LEU A 255 21.07 4.10 -8.35
N ALA A 256 21.64 2.96 -8.77
CA ALA A 256 21.41 2.38 -10.09
C ALA A 256 19.93 2.03 -10.31
N GLU A 257 19.30 1.39 -9.32
CA GLU A 257 17.89 1.02 -9.38
C GLU A 257 16.98 2.26 -9.45
N LEU A 258 17.18 3.24 -8.56
CA LEU A 258 16.44 4.49 -8.55
C LEU A 258 16.58 5.26 -9.88
N HIS A 259 17.82 5.43 -10.37
CA HIS A 259 18.09 6.12 -11.63
C HIS A 259 17.45 5.38 -12.81
N GLY A 260 17.60 4.06 -12.87
CA GLY A 260 17.03 3.23 -13.93
C GLY A 260 15.51 3.33 -13.98
N THR A 261 14.84 3.29 -12.83
CA THR A 261 13.38 3.43 -12.77
C THR A 261 12.91 4.79 -13.25
N ILE A 262 13.54 5.88 -12.77
CA ILE A 262 13.23 7.25 -13.20
C ILE A 262 13.46 7.41 -14.71
N ALA A 263 14.60 6.94 -15.23
CA ALA A 263 14.96 7.07 -16.65
C ALA A 263 14.03 6.27 -17.59
N SER A 264 13.36 5.23 -17.10
CA SER A 264 12.38 4.46 -17.87
C SER A 264 10.93 4.89 -17.69
N TYR A 265 10.64 5.84 -16.79
CA TYR A 265 9.28 6.12 -16.34
C TYR A 265 8.38 6.70 -17.46
N GLU A 266 8.91 7.63 -18.24
CA GLU A 266 8.12 8.30 -19.30
C GLU A 266 7.96 7.42 -20.55
N ASP A 267 9.06 6.85 -21.05
CA ASP A 267 9.09 6.14 -22.35
C ASP A 267 9.02 4.61 -22.23
N GLY A 268 8.93 4.08 -21.01
CA GLY A 268 8.98 2.62 -20.74
C GLY A 268 10.35 1.98 -20.97
N HIS A 269 11.36 2.76 -21.38
CA HIS A 269 12.73 2.30 -21.59
C HIS A 269 13.74 3.42 -21.34
N ALA A 270 14.88 3.08 -20.74
CA ALA A 270 15.95 4.02 -20.49
C ALA A 270 16.87 4.17 -21.73
N SER A 271 17.45 5.37 -21.91
CA SER A 271 18.40 5.64 -22.99
C SER A 271 19.61 4.70 -22.94
N PRO A 272 20.36 4.49 -24.04
CA PRO A 272 21.60 3.71 -24.00
C PRO A 272 22.59 4.22 -22.95
N ALA A 273 22.72 5.54 -22.80
CA ALA A 273 23.62 6.16 -21.82
C ALA A 273 23.19 5.87 -20.37
N ASP A 274 21.88 5.93 -20.09
CA ASP A 274 21.35 5.60 -18.76
C ASP A 274 21.53 4.12 -18.43
N ARG A 275 21.31 3.23 -19.40
CA ARG A 275 21.55 1.79 -19.21
C ARG A 275 23.02 1.49 -18.93
N ASP A 276 23.93 2.18 -19.59
CA ASP A 276 25.37 2.04 -19.36
C ASP A 276 25.78 2.56 -17.97
N LEU A 277 25.20 3.69 -17.55
CA LEU A 277 25.38 4.25 -16.21
C LEU A 277 24.87 3.30 -15.12
N VAL A 278 23.65 2.76 -15.27
CA VAL A 278 23.07 1.77 -14.35
C VAL A 278 23.96 0.53 -14.26
N THR A 279 24.43 0.03 -15.39
CA THR A 279 25.31 -1.16 -15.45
C THR A 279 26.63 -0.90 -14.73
N THR A 280 27.26 0.26 -14.94
CA THR A 280 28.53 0.61 -14.27
C THR A 280 28.37 0.92 -12.78
N LEU A 281 27.24 1.47 -12.35
CA LEU A 281 26.91 1.64 -10.93
C LEU A 281 26.79 0.28 -10.23
N ARG A 282 26.06 -0.67 -10.84
CA ARG A 282 25.96 -2.06 -10.36
C ARG A 282 27.33 -2.72 -10.33
N TRP A 283 28.14 -2.52 -11.36
CA TRP A 283 29.49 -3.07 -11.39
C TRP A 283 30.37 -2.57 -10.25
N ARG A 284 30.32 -1.27 -9.95
CA ARG A 284 31.02 -0.68 -8.81
C ARG A 284 30.52 -1.25 -7.48
N ALA A 285 29.21 -1.38 -7.32
CA ALA A 285 28.61 -1.96 -6.11
C ALA A 285 29.01 -3.44 -5.94
N ALA A 286 29.05 -4.21 -7.02
CA ALA A 286 29.45 -5.62 -7.01
C ALA A 286 30.92 -5.80 -6.58
N GLN A 287 31.82 -4.96 -7.10
CA GLN A 287 33.23 -4.90 -6.68
C GLN A 287 33.37 -4.49 -5.20
N ALA A 288 32.51 -3.60 -4.72
CA ALA A 288 32.48 -3.17 -3.32
C ALA A 288 31.89 -4.21 -2.35
N GLY A 289 31.33 -5.31 -2.87
CA GLY A 289 30.77 -6.39 -2.06
C GLY A 289 29.27 -6.29 -1.79
N ASP A 290 28.51 -5.54 -2.59
CA ASP A 290 27.05 -5.58 -2.53
C ASP A 290 26.51 -6.89 -3.13
N PRO A 291 25.80 -7.73 -2.36
CA PRO A 291 25.33 -9.01 -2.87
C PRO A 291 24.21 -8.89 -3.89
N GLY A 292 23.38 -7.85 -3.80
CA GLY A 292 22.34 -7.58 -4.79
C GLY A 292 22.97 -7.30 -6.15
N ALA A 293 23.96 -6.42 -6.18
CA ALA A 293 24.68 -6.08 -7.41
C ALA A 293 25.49 -7.25 -7.94
N GLN A 294 26.08 -8.09 -7.08
CA GLN A 294 26.77 -9.30 -7.51
C GLN A 294 25.81 -10.27 -8.23
N ARG A 295 24.57 -10.41 -7.75
CA ARG A 295 23.53 -11.18 -8.44
C ARG A 295 23.12 -10.56 -9.76
N ASP A 296 22.83 -9.26 -9.77
CA ASP A 296 22.44 -8.55 -11.00
C ASP A 296 23.54 -8.62 -12.07
N MET A 297 24.81 -8.47 -11.65
CA MET A 297 25.97 -8.58 -12.55
C MET A 297 26.24 -10.03 -12.95
N SER A 298 25.96 -11.02 -12.09
CA SER A 298 26.00 -12.43 -12.46
C SER A 298 25.04 -12.71 -13.62
N ASP A 299 23.81 -12.21 -13.54
CA ASP A 299 22.82 -12.35 -14.61
C ASP A 299 23.26 -11.63 -15.89
N TYR A 300 23.83 -10.42 -15.77
CA TYR A 300 24.40 -9.68 -16.90
C TYR A 300 25.51 -10.48 -17.62
N PHE A 301 26.39 -11.15 -16.88
CA PHE A 301 27.51 -11.90 -17.45
C PHE A 301 27.17 -13.34 -17.86
N LYS A 302 25.96 -13.85 -17.54
CA LYS A 302 25.59 -15.26 -17.74
C LYS A 302 25.91 -15.81 -19.13
N GLU A 303 25.67 -15.02 -20.17
CA GLU A 303 25.94 -15.39 -21.57
C GLU A 303 27.26 -14.80 -22.10
N ARG A 304 27.81 -13.77 -21.44
CA ARG A 304 28.98 -13.00 -21.91
C ARG A 304 30.29 -13.57 -21.39
N ASP A 305 30.30 -13.95 -20.11
CA ASP A 305 31.41 -14.58 -19.40
C ASP A 305 30.82 -15.48 -18.30
N PRO A 306 30.49 -16.75 -18.63
CA PRO A 306 29.87 -17.68 -17.68
C PRO A 306 30.73 -17.93 -16.43
N ARG A 307 32.05 -17.86 -16.55
CA ARG A 307 32.96 -18.05 -15.40
C ARG A 307 32.89 -16.87 -14.45
N LEU A 308 32.87 -15.64 -14.96
CA LEU A 308 32.68 -14.46 -14.12
C LEU A 308 31.29 -14.45 -13.48
N SER A 309 30.25 -14.84 -14.23
CA SER A 309 28.88 -15.00 -13.72
C SER A 309 28.84 -15.93 -12.48
N GLU A 310 29.40 -17.13 -12.60
CA GLU A 310 29.47 -18.09 -11.49
C GLU A 310 30.26 -17.54 -10.30
N ARG A 311 31.42 -16.90 -10.54
CA ARG A 311 32.22 -16.27 -9.48
C ARG A 311 31.47 -15.18 -8.72
N LEU A 312 30.69 -14.35 -9.43
CA LEU A 312 29.86 -13.30 -8.81
C LEU A 312 28.77 -13.90 -7.93
N MET A 313 28.03 -14.89 -8.44
CA MET A 313 26.98 -15.56 -7.69
C MET A 313 27.53 -16.29 -6.44
N GLN A 314 28.63 -17.02 -6.61
CA GLN A 314 29.29 -17.71 -5.49
C GLN A 314 29.73 -16.72 -4.41
N CYS A 315 30.35 -15.59 -4.81
CA CYS A 315 30.76 -14.55 -3.87
C CYS A 315 29.58 -13.99 -3.06
N ALA A 316 28.44 -13.73 -3.71
CA ALA A 316 27.24 -13.24 -3.05
C ALA A 316 26.72 -14.22 -1.98
N LEU A 317 26.70 -15.53 -2.32
CA LEU A 317 26.20 -16.59 -1.45
C LEU A 317 27.16 -16.94 -0.30
N GLU A 318 28.47 -16.89 -0.54
CA GLU A 318 29.48 -17.13 0.51
C GLU A 318 29.48 -16.00 1.52
N ARG A 319 29.39 -14.75 1.04
CA ARG A 319 29.42 -13.56 1.89
C ARG A 319 28.11 -13.36 2.66
N PHE A 320 26.98 -13.72 2.06
CA PHE A 320 25.66 -13.60 2.65
C PHE A 320 24.84 -14.89 2.45
N PRO A 321 25.09 -15.93 3.27
CA PRO A 321 24.44 -17.23 3.13
C PRO A 321 22.92 -17.19 3.30
N ASP A 322 22.42 -16.15 3.95
CA ASP A 322 21.00 -15.93 4.19
C ASP A 322 20.24 -15.50 2.91
N LEU A 323 20.95 -15.36 1.80
CA LEU A 323 20.40 -15.16 0.45
C LEU A 323 20.10 -16.47 -0.30
N LYS A 324 20.53 -17.62 0.23
CA LYS A 324 20.13 -18.92 -0.30
C LYS A 324 18.63 -19.12 -0.22
#